data_AF-A0A0N1H9N3-F1
#
_entry.id   AF-A0A0N1H9N3-F1
#
_cell.length_a   1.000
_cell.length_b   1.000
_cell.length_c   1.000
_cell.angle_alpha   90.00
_cell.angle_beta   90.00
_cell.angle_gamma   90.00
#
_symmetry.space_group_name_H-M   'P 1'
#
loop_
_entity.id
_entity.type
_entity.pdbx_description
1 polymer ?
#
loop_
_entity_poly.entity_id
_entity_poly.type
_entity_poly.pdbx_seq_one_letter_code
_entity_poly.pdbx_strand_id
1 'polypeptide(L)'
;MRILEFCTIVCMFFFNTSAIVLNTDESQSILDAASAAAAGLQALYNGNSPDGVVGKWPYPPYYWWESGAAWGGMVEYWHYTGDATYLNVTWEALVSQLGPQADFVVPQEAFNEGNDDQAFWVFAALSAAEYGFPEPPSPFPPWIETVKNAWQLYVDRWNTTNCNGGLKWQFHPENAGYYYKQSIANGGFFQISARLARYTGNQTYADWANKIWDWVSGVGLIDDIYNVYDGTDELINCTGVDHHQWSYNVGVFLYGSSVMQNYTNASDVDNIWFIRTNGLLEATTTFFSPFKNATNIMFEAACEINHNCNVDQLSKKAYMARWLAGTSMMATNTAGRIGALLRASAAGAALACTGGPDNRTCGFHWYTGVFDGSTGLGQQLSAMEVMRALLVNETAPPMTLPNVVIRGAPGNLTAPPPANPSETEAARPLHDGAPPPTGMVPGLALLIPLTIFLSLVWTCGL
;
A
#
# COMPACT_ATOMS: atom_id res chain seq x y z
N MET A 1 -60.55 32.36 -20.65
CA MET A 1 -59.84 31.13 -20.20
C MET A 1 -58.92 30.69 -21.33
N ARG A 2 -57.64 31.10 -21.30
CA ARG A 2 -56.60 30.58 -22.20
C ARG A 2 -55.43 30.17 -21.32
N ILE A 3 -55.22 28.87 -21.21
CA ILE A 3 -54.08 28.24 -20.53
C ILE A 3 -52.93 28.31 -21.53
N LEU A 4 -51.84 28.99 -21.17
CA LEU A 4 -50.58 28.93 -21.89
C LEU A 4 -49.68 27.96 -21.12
N GLU A 5 -49.39 26.82 -21.73
CA GLU A 5 -48.51 25.79 -21.20
C GLU A 5 -47.05 26.29 -21.21
N PHE A 6 -46.41 26.25 -20.05
CA PHE A 6 -44.96 26.42 -19.94
C PHE A 6 -44.28 25.13 -20.33
N CYS A 7 -43.58 25.12 -21.46
CA CYS A 7 -42.72 24.02 -21.88
C CYS A 7 -41.36 24.17 -21.18
N THR A 8 -41.11 23.39 -20.14
CA THR A 8 -39.81 23.33 -19.46
C THR A 8 -38.85 22.48 -20.30
N ILE A 9 -37.89 23.13 -20.97
CA ILE A 9 -36.79 22.43 -21.64
C ILE A 9 -35.83 21.94 -20.55
N VAL A 10 -35.85 20.65 -20.26
CA VAL A 10 -34.84 19.98 -19.45
C VAL A 10 -33.64 19.71 -20.37
N CYS A 11 -32.59 20.53 -20.26
CA CYS A 11 -31.29 20.21 -20.84
C CYS A 11 -30.70 19.01 -20.08
N MET A 12 -30.87 17.80 -20.60
CA MET A 12 -30.04 16.66 -20.20
C MET A 12 -28.64 16.89 -20.77
N PHE A 13 -27.69 17.24 -19.90
CA PHE A 13 -26.28 17.11 -20.24
C PHE A 13 -25.97 15.62 -20.36
N PHE A 14 -25.87 15.12 -21.59
CA PHE A 14 -25.24 13.84 -21.86
C PHE A 14 -23.75 13.99 -21.57
N PHE A 15 -23.30 13.56 -20.39
CA PHE A 15 -21.90 13.26 -20.20
C PHE A 15 -21.55 12.11 -21.14
N ASN A 16 -20.70 12.35 -22.13
CA ASN A 16 -20.12 11.28 -22.93
C ASN A 16 -19.23 10.46 -21.99
N THR A 17 -19.76 9.38 -21.45
CA THR A 17 -19.04 8.44 -20.58
C THR A 17 -18.23 7.48 -21.47
N SER A 18 -17.04 7.91 -21.83
CA SER A 18 -16.07 7.08 -22.55
C SER A 18 -15.26 6.25 -21.57
N ALA A 19 -14.93 5.01 -21.97
CA ALA A 19 -13.94 4.18 -21.29
C ALA A 19 -12.60 4.90 -21.14
N ILE A 20 -11.76 4.45 -20.19
CA ILE A 20 -10.39 4.97 -20.11
C ILE A 20 -9.63 4.53 -21.35
N VAL A 21 -9.29 5.50 -22.20
CA VAL A 21 -8.45 5.30 -23.39
C VAL A 21 -7.02 5.65 -23.03
N LEU A 22 -6.10 4.71 -23.27
CA LEU A 22 -4.68 4.89 -22.96
C LEU A 22 -3.81 4.57 -24.18
N ASN A 23 -3.06 5.57 -24.63
CA ASN A 23 -1.90 5.43 -25.48
C ASN A 23 -0.65 5.57 -24.60
N THR A 24 0.09 4.47 -24.41
CA THR A 24 1.25 4.42 -23.50
C THR A 24 2.47 5.20 -23.98
N ASP A 25 2.43 5.75 -25.21
CA ASP A 25 3.50 6.54 -25.82
C ASP A 25 3.20 8.04 -25.88
N GLU A 26 2.02 8.46 -25.40
CA GLU A 26 1.57 9.84 -25.46
C GLU A 26 1.30 10.40 -24.06
N SER A 27 2.11 11.35 -23.64
CA SER A 27 2.07 11.96 -22.30
C SER A 27 0.69 12.47 -21.93
N GLN A 28 -0.01 13.16 -22.86
CA GLN A 28 -1.36 13.66 -22.60
C GLN A 28 -2.36 12.52 -22.39
N SER A 29 -2.28 11.45 -23.17
CA SER A 29 -3.16 10.28 -22.99
C SER A 29 -2.91 9.59 -21.65
N ILE A 30 -1.65 9.54 -21.19
CA ILE A 30 -1.30 9.00 -19.88
C ILE A 30 -1.87 9.88 -18.75
N LEU A 31 -1.72 11.21 -18.86
CA LEU A 31 -2.26 12.17 -17.91
C LEU A 31 -3.79 12.06 -17.81
N ASP A 32 -4.48 12.00 -18.95
CA ASP A 32 -5.94 11.87 -19.02
C ASP A 32 -6.42 10.56 -18.38
N ALA A 33 -5.73 9.44 -18.68
CA ALA A 33 -6.06 8.14 -18.10
C ALA A 33 -5.84 8.11 -16.59
N ALA A 34 -4.70 8.63 -16.12
CA ALA A 34 -4.41 8.74 -14.69
C ALA A 34 -5.43 9.64 -13.97
N SER A 35 -5.83 10.75 -14.57
CA SER A 35 -6.85 11.66 -14.01
C SER A 35 -8.22 11.00 -13.92
N ALA A 36 -8.62 10.25 -14.96
CA ALA A 36 -9.87 9.49 -14.94
C ALA A 36 -9.90 8.43 -13.83
N ALA A 37 -8.80 7.67 -13.68
CA ALA A 37 -8.66 6.68 -12.61
C ALA A 37 -8.63 7.32 -11.21
N ALA A 38 -7.92 8.45 -11.04
CA ALA A 38 -7.90 9.22 -9.80
C ALA A 38 -9.29 9.74 -9.41
N ALA A 39 -10.10 10.18 -10.39
CA ALA A 39 -11.48 10.56 -10.16
C ALA A 39 -12.34 9.38 -9.69
N GLY A 40 -12.15 8.18 -10.25
CA GLY A 40 -12.82 6.95 -9.81
C GLY A 40 -12.45 6.57 -8.37
N LEU A 41 -11.16 6.67 -8.03
CA LEU A 41 -10.66 6.45 -6.66
C LEU A 41 -11.28 7.43 -5.65
N GLN A 42 -11.30 8.72 -5.99
CA GLN A 42 -11.85 9.78 -5.13
C GLN A 42 -13.37 9.72 -4.99
N ALA A 43 -14.09 9.21 -6.00
CA ALA A 43 -15.53 8.99 -5.91
C ALA A 43 -15.93 7.97 -4.83
N LEU A 44 -15.00 7.11 -4.39
CA LEU A 44 -15.22 6.16 -3.29
C LEU A 44 -14.97 6.76 -1.90
N TYR A 45 -14.35 7.95 -1.82
CA TYR A 45 -14.04 8.59 -0.56
C TYR A 45 -15.26 9.34 -0.02
N ASN A 46 -15.66 9.05 1.22
CA ASN A 46 -16.79 9.70 1.87
C ASN A 46 -16.41 10.49 3.14
N GLY A 47 -15.11 10.63 3.47
CA GLY A 47 -14.66 11.17 4.76
C GLY A 47 -15.08 12.61 5.04
N ASN A 48 -15.47 13.38 4.01
CA ASN A 48 -15.99 14.74 4.14
C ASN A 48 -17.53 14.79 4.32
N SER A 49 -18.20 13.64 4.36
CA SER A 49 -19.63 13.52 4.61
C SER A 49 -19.93 13.47 6.12
N PRO A 50 -21.16 13.78 6.56
CA PRO A 50 -21.52 13.74 7.99
C PRO A 50 -21.26 12.40 8.68
N ASP A 51 -21.41 11.29 7.96
CA ASP A 51 -21.18 9.93 8.46
C ASP A 51 -19.77 9.40 8.13
N GLY A 52 -18.94 10.24 7.51
CA GLY A 52 -17.57 9.91 7.12
C GLY A 52 -16.55 10.25 8.21
N VAL A 53 -15.34 9.72 8.05
CA VAL A 53 -14.19 10.06 8.88
C VAL A 53 -13.10 10.61 7.98
N VAL A 54 -12.65 11.84 8.26
CA VAL A 54 -11.60 12.49 7.46
C VAL A 54 -10.37 11.60 7.41
N GLY A 55 -9.83 11.41 6.21
CA GLY A 55 -8.66 10.56 5.97
C GLY A 55 -8.96 9.07 5.82
N LYS A 56 -10.20 8.61 6.06
CA LYS A 56 -10.56 7.20 5.91
C LYS A 56 -11.53 6.99 4.73
N TRP A 57 -11.23 6.01 3.90
CA TRP A 57 -12.25 5.39 3.07
C TRP A 57 -13.22 4.57 3.95
N PRO A 58 -14.47 4.34 3.50
CA PRO A 58 -15.49 3.71 4.34
C PRO A 58 -15.10 2.31 4.83
N TYR A 59 -15.26 2.07 6.13
CA TYR A 59 -15.17 0.75 6.75
C TYR A 59 -16.54 0.29 7.25
N PRO A 60 -16.94 -0.98 7.01
CA PRO A 60 -16.33 -1.94 6.07
C PRO A 60 -16.52 -1.53 4.59
N PRO A 61 -15.70 -2.05 3.65
CA PRO A 61 -14.72 -3.13 3.84
C PRO A 61 -13.27 -2.67 4.01
N TYR A 62 -12.95 -1.38 3.84
CA TYR A 62 -11.56 -0.92 3.75
C TYR A 62 -10.96 -0.65 5.13
N TYR A 63 -9.89 -1.38 5.48
CA TYR A 63 -9.16 -1.15 6.72
C TYR A 63 -8.36 0.17 6.65
N TRP A 64 -7.98 0.69 7.82
CA TRP A 64 -7.37 2.01 7.96
C TRP A 64 -6.10 2.21 7.10
N TRP A 65 -5.21 1.20 7.04
CA TRP A 65 -3.98 1.27 6.24
C TRP A 65 -4.24 1.49 4.74
N GLU A 66 -5.33 0.94 4.18
CA GLU A 66 -5.62 1.05 2.75
C GLU A 66 -5.93 2.50 2.39
N SER A 67 -6.46 3.26 3.35
CA SER A 67 -6.61 4.71 3.22
C SER A 67 -5.26 5.42 3.18
N GLY A 68 -4.32 5.07 4.07
CA GLY A 68 -2.95 5.60 4.03
C GLY A 68 -2.23 5.27 2.72
N ALA A 69 -2.44 4.06 2.22
CA ALA A 69 -1.90 3.60 0.96
C ALA A 69 -2.47 4.38 -0.24
N ALA A 70 -3.79 4.63 -0.25
CA ALA A 70 -4.47 5.44 -1.25
C ALA A 70 -4.04 6.90 -1.21
N TRP A 71 -3.93 7.52 -0.01
CA TRP A 71 -3.43 8.89 0.11
C TRP A 71 -1.98 9.03 -0.31
N GLY A 72 -1.12 8.05 -0.03
CA GLY A 72 0.23 8.00 -0.59
C GLY A 72 0.22 7.98 -2.12
N GLY A 73 -0.77 7.31 -2.73
CA GLY A 73 -0.96 7.32 -4.18
C GLY A 73 -1.40 8.67 -4.71
N MET A 74 -2.24 9.39 -3.96
CA MET A 74 -2.66 10.75 -4.32
C MET A 74 -1.53 11.78 -4.20
N VAL A 75 -0.61 11.62 -3.23
CA VAL A 75 0.62 12.44 -3.15
C VAL A 75 1.47 12.25 -4.40
N GLU A 76 1.68 11.01 -4.83
CA GLU A 76 2.47 10.73 -6.02
C GLU A 76 1.74 11.08 -7.32
N TYR A 77 0.41 10.93 -7.37
CA TYR A 77 -0.41 11.40 -8.47
C TYR A 77 -0.20 12.90 -8.69
N TRP A 78 -0.30 13.71 -7.62
CA TRP A 78 -0.04 15.15 -7.70
C TRP A 78 1.36 15.44 -8.24
N HIS A 79 2.38 14.75 -7.74
CA HIS A 79 3.76 14.97 -8.16
C HIS A 79 4.02 14.58 -9.62
N TYR A 80 3.49 13.43 -10.06
CA TYR A 80 3.72 12.89 -11.39
C TYR A 80 2.93 13.64 -12.48
N THR A 81 1.72 14.08 -12.16
CA THR A 81 0.82 14.70 -13.15
C THR A 81 0.81 16.23 -13.10
N GLY A 82 1.21 16.82 -11.97
CA GLY A 82 1.02 18.25 -11.69
C GLY A 82 -0.43 18.66 -11.40
N ASP A 83 -1.38 17.72 -11.38
CA ASP A 83 -2.78 17.99 -11.08
C ASP A 83 -2.99 18.23 -9.58
N ALA A 84 -3.39 19.46 -9.22
CA ALA A 84 -3.65 19.87 -7.85
C ALA A 84 -5.12 19.70 -7.41
N THR A 85 -5.99 19.11 -8.23
CA THR A 85 -7.43 18.96 -7.97
C THR A 85 -7.71 18.32 -6.60
N TYR A 86 -6.92 17.32 -6.20
CA TYR A 86 -7.09 16.58 -4.95
C TYR A 86 -6.07 16.95 -3.86
N LEU A 87 -5.28 18.01 -4.06
CA LEU A 87 -4.21 18.39 -3.13
C LEU A 87 -4.77 18.67 -1.73
N ASN A 88 -5.82 19.48 -1.62
CA ASN A 88 -6.37 19.89 -0.32
C ASN A 88 -6.93 18.70 0.47
N VAL A 89 -7.75 17.85 -0.18
CA VAL A 89 -8.34 16.69 0.50
C VAL A 89 -7.28 15.66 0.90
N THR A 90 -6.25 15.46 0.06
CA THR A 90 -5.11 14.59 0.39
C THR A 90 -4.33 15.12 1.58
N TRP A 91 -4.12 16.44 1.62
CA TRP A 91 -3.45 17.09 2.73
C TRP A 91 -4.25 16.97 4.04
N GLU A 92 -5.56 17.28 4.02
CA GLU A 92 -6.44 17.20 5.18
C GLU A 92 -6.50 15.78 5.73
N ALA A 93 -6.60 14.79 4.82
CA ALA A 93 -6.59 13.38 5.15
C ALA A 93 -5.32 12.96 5.91
N LEU A 94 -4.14 13.26 5.37
CA LEU A 94 -2.86 12.90 6.00
C LEU A 94 -2.71 13.55 7.39
N VAL A 95 -3.04 14.84 7.51
CA VAL A 95 -2.94 15.56 8.79
C VAL A 95 -3.92 15.01 9.82
N SER A 96 -5.13 14.62 9.40
CA SER A 96 -6.16 14.09 10.32
C SER A 96 -5.78 12.77 11.01
N GLN A 97 -4.83 12.03 10.43
CA GLN A 97 -4.45 10.67 10.86
C GLN A 97 -3.06 10.62 11.53
N LEU A 98 -2.43 11.76 11.83
CA LEU A 98 -1.09 11.82 12.42
C LEU A 98 -0.96 11.16 13.80
N GLY A 99 -2.05 11.04 14.55
CA GLY A 99 -2.03 10.57 15.93
C GLY A 99 -1.45 11.59 16.92
N PRO A 100 -1.50 11.30 18.24
CA PRO A 100 -1.12 12.26 19.28
C PRO A 100 0.37 12.66 19.28
N GLN A 101 1.25 11.78 18.80
CA GLN A 101 2.70 11.99 18.75
C GLN A 101 3.21 12.31 17.33
N ALA A 102 2.28 12.52 16.38
CA ALA A 102 2.60 12.74 14.97
C ALA A 102 3.53 11.66 14.41
N ASP A 103 3.16 10.39 14.59
CA ASP A 103 3.90 9.19 14.21
C ASP A 103 3.01 8.17 13.48
N PHE A 104 1.76 8.55 13.17
CA PHE A 104 0.72 7.66 12.64
C PHE A 104 0.42 6.46 13.55
N VAL A 105 0.55 6.61 14.87
CA VAL A 105 -0.08 5.71 15.83
C VAL A 105 -1.38 6.35 16.31
N VAL A 106 -2.50 5.78 15.88
CA VAL A 106 -3.83 6.35 16.12
C VAL A 106 -4.58 5.48 17.14
N PRO A 107 -4.83 5.96 18.38
CA PRO A 107 -5.45 5.15 19.42
C PRO A 107 -6.78 4.48 19.04
N GLN A 108 -7.57 5.12 18.18
CA GLN A 108 -8.86 4.60 17.71
C GLN A 108 -8.71 3.42 16.73
N GLU A 109 -7.53 3.21 16.16
CA GLU A 109 -7.23 2.11 15.24
C GLU A 109 -6.48 0.96 15.92
N ALA A 110 -6.18 1.06 17.22
CA ALA A 110 -5.33 0.12 17.97
C ALA A 110 -5.71 -1.36 17.80
N PHE A 111 -6.98 -1.66 17.57
CA PHE A 111 -7.46 -3.03 17.37
C PHE A 111 -7.07 -3.66 16.02
N ASN A 112 -6.77 -2.84 15.01
CA ASN A 112 -6.43 -3.28 13.66
C ASN A 112 -5.08 -2.71 13.16
N GLU A 113 -4.33 -2.02 14.01
CA GLU A 113 -3.09 -1.33 13.69
C GLU A 113 -1.84 -2.21 13.93
N GLY A 114 -1.22 -2.66 12.85
CA GLY A 114 0.09 -3.29 12.81
C GLY A 114 1.23 -2.35 12.39
N ASN A 115 2.46 -2.88 12.39
CA ASN A 115 3.64 -2.15 11.92
C ASN A 115 3.56 -1.87 10.40
N ASP A 116 2.95 -2.76 9.63
CA ASP A 116 2.65 -2.58 8.22
C ASP A 116 1.57 -1.54 7.98
N ASP A 117 0.50 -1.54 8.78
CA ASP A 117 -0.55 -0.52 8.71
C ASP A 117 0.03 0.89 8.85
N GLN A 118 0.83 1.10 9.90
CA GLN A 118 1.56 2.33 10.14
C GLN A 118 2.52 2.65 8.97
N ALA A 119 3.21 1.65 8.42
CA ALA A 119 4.18 1.86 7.34
C ALA A 119 3.56 2.49 6.09
N PHE A 120 2.31 2.16 5.73
CA PHE A 120 1.66 2.75 4.55
C PHE A 120 1.41 4.26 4.69
N TRP A 121 1.05 4.72 5.89
CA TRP A 121 0.96 6.15 6.18
C TRP A 121 2.33 6.83 6.21
N VAL A 122 3.33 6.16 6.78
CA VAL A 122 4.71 6.67 6.81
C VAL A 122 5.29 6.76 5.40
N PHE A 123 4.99 5.82 4.49
CA PHE A 123 5.38 5.94 3.08
C PHE A 123 4.77 7.19 2.44
N ALA A 124 3.51 7.50 2.72
CA ALA A 124 2.84 8.69 2.20
C ALA A 124 3.52 9.97 2.70
N ALA A 125 3.83 10.08 4.00
CA ALA A 125 4.54 11.22 4.56
C ALA A 125 5.98 11.32 4.05
N LEU A 126 6.67 10.19 3.83
CA LEU A 126 8.02 10.21 3.27
C LEU A 126 8.02 10.62 1.79
N SER A 127 7.02 10.19 1.01
CA SER A 127 6.82 10.69 -0.36
C SER A 127 6.46 12.18 -0.36
N ALA A 128 5.65 12.63 0.61
CA ALA A 128 5.33 14.05 0.79
C ALA A 128 6.60 14.89 1.03
N ALA A 129 7.50 14.42 1.90
CA ALA A 129 8.80 15.05 2.14
C ALA A 129 9.71 15.03 0.89
N GLU A 130 9.83 13.88 0.22
CA GLU A 130 10.68 13.69 -0.95
C GLU A 130 10.23 14.49 -2.19
N TYR A 131 8.93 14.79 -2.30
CA TYR A 131 8.36 15.52 -3.44
C TYR A 131 8.01 16.99 -3.11
N GLY A 132 8.24 17.44 -1.88
CA GLY A 132 7.91 18.81 -1.46
C GLY A 132 6.41 19.11 -1.46
N PHE A 133 5.61 18.12 -1.05
CA PHE A 133 4.19 18.31 -0.78
C PHE A 133 4.02 19.31 0.38
N PRO A 134 2.96 20.15 0.40
CA PRO A 134 2.82 21.20 1.41
C PRO A 134 2.90 20.69 2.85
N GLU A 135 3.76 21.31 3.66
CA GLU A 135 3.99 20.95 5.06
C GLU A 135 2.78 21.25 5.94
N PRO A 136 2.56 20.47 7.01
CA PRO A 136 1.58 20.79 8.05
C PRO A 136 1.91 22.14 8.75
N PRO A 137 0.92 23.01 9.07
CA PRO A 137 1.17 24.17 9.89
C PRO A 137 1.32 23.76 11.36
N SER A 138 1.93 24.64 12.15
CA SER A 138 1.92 24.51 13.62
C SER A 138 0.50 24.29 14.15
N PRO A 139 0.29 23.37 15.13
CA PRO A 139 1.32 22.68 15.94
C PRO A 139 1.86 21.37 15.35
N PHE A 140 1.43 20.97 14.15
CA PHE A 140 1.87 19.72 13.53
C PHE A 140 3.31 19.87 13.02
N PRO A 141 4.14 18.81 13.17
CA PRO A 141 5.51 18.86 12.69
C PRO A 141 5.58 18.67 11.16
N PRO A 142 6.73 18.99 10.52
CA PRO A 142 6.95 18.68 9.12
C PRO A 142 6.86 17.18 8.82
N TRP A 143 6.52 16.81 7.59
CA TRP A 143 6.36 15.40 7.18
C TRP A 143 7.57 14.53 7.53
N ILE A 144 8.79 15.06 7.32
CA ILE A 144 10.01 14.32 7.62
C ILE A 144 10.17 14.00 9.11
N GLU A 145 9.69 14.88 10.00
CA GLU A 145 9.76 14.64 11.44
C GLU A 145 8.75 13.58 11.86
N THR A 146 7.55 13.60 11.28
CA THR A 146 6.58 12.50 11.45
C THR A 146 7.15 11.15 11.04
N VAL A 147 7.87 11.10 9.90
CA VAL A 147 8.53 9.87 9.45
C VAL A 147 9.60 9.41 10.45
N LYS A 148 10.38 10.33 11.03
CA LYS A 148 11.39 9.97 12.04
C LYS A 148 10.78 9.49 13.34
N ASN A 149 9.69 10.09 13.80
CA ASN A 149 8.97 9.65 15.00
C ASN A 149 8.48 8.20 14.82
N ALA A 150 7.83 7.92 13.69
CA ALA A 150 7.39 6.56 13.37
C ALA A 150 8.56 5.57 13.22
N TRP A 151 9.65 6.00 12.57
CA TRP A 151 10.85 5.17 12.43
C TRP A 151 11.47 4.79 13.77
N GLN A 152 11.48 5.71 14.74
CA GLN A 152 11.98 5.43 16.08
C GLN A 152 11.13 4.37 16.79
N LEU A 153 9.80 4.37 16.59
CA LEU A 153 8.95 3.30 17.13
C LEU A 153 9.29 1.93 16.55
N TYR A 154 9.61 1.83 15.25
CA TYR A 154 10.09 0.57 14.67
C TYR A 154 11.40 0.10 15.30
N VAL A 155 12.34 1.03 15.56
CA VAL A 155 13.57 0.71 16.29
C VAL A 155 13.27 0.15 17.68
N ASP A 156 12.38 0.81 18.43
CA ASP A 156 12.04 0.41 19.80
C ASP A 156 11.31 -0.94 19.85
N ARG A 157 10.53 -1.25 18.81
CA ARG A 157 9.82 -2.54 18.67
C ARG A 157 10.72 -3.68 18.17
N TRP A 158 11.92 -3.40 17.67
CA TRP A 158 12.86 -4.42 17.22
C TRP A 158 13.43 -5.23 18.40
N ASN A 159 12.90 -6.44 18.61
CA ASN A 159 13.29 -7.30 19.72
C ASN A 159 14.14 -8.49 19.24
N THR A 160 15.31 -8.69 19.85
CA THR A 160 16.26 -9.77 19.50
C THR A 160 16.15 -11.03 20.37
N THR A 161 15.25 -11.06 21.35
CA THR A 161 15.06 -12.20 22.26
C THR A 161 14.64 -13.47 21.52
N ASN A 162 13.66 -13.34 20.60
CA ASN A 162 13.18 -14.43 19.75
C ASN A 162 13.48 -14.12 18.29
N CYS A 163 13.91 -15.14 17.53
CA CYS A 163 14.27 -15.01 16.12
C CYS A 163 15.40 -14.02 15.80
N ASN A 164 16.24 -13.65 16.78
CA ASN A 164 17.37 -12.72 16.62
C ASN A 164 17.00 -11.32 16.08
N GLY A 165 15.73 -10.93 16.10
CA GLY A 165 15.26 -9.66 15.54
C GLY A 165 13.92 -9.80 14.83
N GLY A 166 13.61 -8.82 13.99
CA GLY A 166 12.40 -8.78 13.18
C GLY A 166 11.23 -8.12 13.88
N LEU A 167 10.58 -7.21 13.16
CA LEU A 167 9.29 -6.67 13.55
C LEU A 167 8.21 -7.74 13.45
N LYS A 168 7.32 -7.71 14.42
CA LYS A 168 6.05 -8.42 14.40
C LYS A 168 5.09 -7.74 13.44
N TRP A 169 4.06 -8.46 13.00
CA TRP A 169 2.91 -7.87 12.32
C TRP A 169 2.26 -6.84 13.25
N GLN A 170 1.70 -7.30 14.36
CA GLN A 170 1.03 -6.43 15.33
C GLN A 170 2.00 -5.97 16.43
N PHE A 171 1.82 -4.76 16.95
CA PHE A 171 2.58 -4.27 18.11
C PHE A 171 1.75 -4.21 19.40
N HIS A 172 0.44 -4.43 19.31
CA HIS A 172 -0.48 -4.66 20.43
C HIS A 172 -0.55 -6.16 20.77
N PRO A 173 -0.14 -6.59 21.98
CA PRO A 173 -0.15 -8.00 22.39
C PRO A 173 -1.50 -8.71 22.27
N GLU A 174 -2.59 -7.95 22.39
CA GLU A 174 -3.98 -8.39 22.29
C GLU A 174 -4.43 -8.69 20.86
N ASN A 175 -3.71 -8.21 19.84
CA ASN A 175 -4.12 -8.37 18.45
C ASN A 175 -3.71 -9.73 17.89
N ALA A 176 -4.59 -10.32 17.07
CA ALA A 176 -4.30 -11.54 16.34
C ALA A 176 -3.08 -11.33 15.42
N GLY A 177 -2.12 -12.26 15.45
CA GLY A 177 -0.88 -12.13 14.69
C GLY A 177 0.26 -11.40 15.40
N TYR A 178 0.13 -11.05 16.69
CA TYR A 178 1.22 -10.46 17.47
C TYR A 178 2.52 -11.29 17.51
N TYR A 179 2.45 -12.61 17.37
CA TYR A 179 3.64 -13.46 17.32
C TYR A 179 4.18 -13.68 15.90
N TYR A 180 3.39 -13.32 14.89
CA TYR A 180 3.77 -13.44 13.49
C TYR A 180 4.73 -12.31 13.11
N LYS A 181 5.83 -12.63 12.45
CA LYS A 181 6.82 -11.69 11.90
C LYS A 181 6.76 -11.75 10.39
N GLN A 182 6.11 -10.76 9.80
CA GLN A 182 5.82 -10.74 8.37
C GLN A 182 6.78 -9.88 7.56
N SER A 183 6.95 -10.26 6.30
CA SER A 183 7.80 -9.59 5.33
C SER A 183 7.38 -8.14 5.09
N ILE A 184 6.08 -7.83 5.01
CA ILE A 184 5.64 -6.46 4.72
C ILE A 184 6.00 -5.47 5.84
N ALA A 185 5.89 -5.87 7.12
CA ALA A 185 6.26 -5.01 8.25
C ALA A 185 7.78 -4.71 8.24
N ASN A 186 8.59 -5.74 8.03
CA ASN A 186 10.04 -5.60 7.97
C ASN A 186 10.52 -4.91 6.69
N GLY A 187 9.87 -5.19 5.56
CA GLY A 187 10.11 -4.55 4.27
C GLY A 187 9.76 -3.08 4.27
N GLY A 188 8.69 -2.70 4.98
CA GLY A 188 8.36 -1.29 5.18
C GLY A 188 9.39 -0.57 6.03
N PHE A 189 9.80 -1.16 7.14
CA PHE A 189 10.89 -0.60 7.95
C PHE A 189 12.21 -0.50 7.17
N PHE A 190 12.54 -1.50 6.35
CA PHE A 190 13.69 -1.50 5.45
C PHE A 190 13.62 -0.36 4.42
N GLN A 191 12.50 -0.24 3.70
CA GLN A 191 12.31 0.78 2.68
C GLN A 191 12.36 2.20 3.29
N ILE A 192 11.70 2.43 4.43
CA ILE A 192 11.73 3.71 5.14
C ILE A 192 13.16 4.04 5.58
N SER A 193 13.89 3.06 6.12
CA SER A 193 15.30 3.24 6.52
C SER A 193 16.18 3.60 5.31
N ALA A 194 16.05 2.89 4.19
CA ALA A 194 16.79 3.18 2.97
C ALA A 194 16.50 4.61 2.44
N ARG A 195 15.21 4.99 2.40
CA ARG A 195 14.77 6.32 1.95
C ARG A 195 15.24 7.42 2.89
N LEU A 196 15.15 7.23 4.21
CA LEU A 196 15.69 8.18 5.19
C LEU A 196 17.21 8.33 5.07
N ALA A 197 17.96 7.23 4.84
CA ALA A 197 19.40 7.29 4.62
C ALA A 197 19.73 8.17 3.41
N ARG A 198 19.04 7.94 2.28
CA ARG A 198 19.22 8.75 1.07
C ARG A 198 18.77 10.20 1.27
N TYR A 199 17.61 10.42 1.87
CA TYR A 199 17.02 11.74 2.05
C TYR A 199 17.89 12.63 2.94
N THR A 200 18.36 12.09 4.07
CA THR A 200 19.07 12.85 5.11
C THR A 200 20.59 12.77 5.01
N GLY A 201 21.14 11.74 4.35
CA GLY A 201 22.56 11.42 4.38
C GLY A 201 23.03 10.75 5.69
N ASN A 202 22.13 10.47 6.64
CA ASN A 202 22.49 9.92 7.95
C ASN A 202 22.71 8.39 7.87
N GLN A 203 23.94 7.98 8.21
CA GLN A 203 24.40 6.59 8.17
C GLN A 203 23.58 5.65 9.07
N THR A 204 23.04 6.13 10.20
CA THR A 204 22.26 5.28 11.11
C THR A 204 21.10 4.58 10.40
N TYR A 205 20.44 5.27 9.47
CA TYR A 205 19.34 4.67 8.71
C TYR A 205 19.84 3.59 7.73
N ALA A 206 21.00 3.79 7.11
CA ALA A 206 21.63 2.78 6.25
C ALA A 206 22.07 1.54 7.05
N ASP A 207 22.55 1.73 8.28
CA ASP A 207 22.94 0.62 9.17
C ASP A 207 21.72 -0.21 9.55
N TRP A 208 20.59 0.43 9.83
CA TRP A 208 19.32 -0.26 10.05
C TRP A 208 18.82 -0.98 8.79
N ALA A 209 18.92 -0.37 7.61
CA ALA A 209 18.56 -1.03 6.36
C ALA A 209 19.36 -2.32 6.15
N ASN A 210 20.67 -2.32 6.42
CA ASN A 210 21.49 -3.54 6.37
C ASN A 210 21.06 -4.56 7.43
N LYS A 211 20.85 -4.13 8.69
CA LYS A 211 20.43 -5.01 9.78
C LYS A 211 19.11 -5.72 9.48
N ILE A 212 18.14 -5.02 8.91
CA ILE A 212 16.85 -5.59 8.54
C ILE A 212 17.02 -6.58 7.38
N TRP A 213 17.79 -6.21 6.35
CA TRP A 213 18.10 -7.10 5.23
C TRP A 213 18.71 -8.43 5.71
N ASP A 214 19.73 -8.33 6.56
CA ASP A 214 20.45 -9.49 7.08
C ASP A 214 19.51 -10.40 7.89
N TRP A 215 18.57 -9.80 8.64
CA TRP A 215 17.56 -10.56 9.36
C TRP A 215 16.59 -11.28 8.41
N VAL A 216 15.95 -10.57 7.47
CA VAL A 216 14.94 -11.19 6.56
C VAL A 216 15.55 -12.30 5.71
N SER A 217 16.80 -12.14 5.29
CA SER A 217 17.54 -13.19 4.58
C SER A 217 17.93 -14.34 5.52
N GLY A 218 18.39 -14.02 6.73
CA GLY A 218 18.84 -15.00 7.72
C GLY A 218 17.72 -15.90 8.26
N VAL A 219 16.49 -15.41 8.35
CA VAL A 219 15.31 -16.22 8.71
C VAL A 219 14.65 -16.90 7.50
N GLY A 220 15.17 -16.68 6.28
CA GLY A 220 14.67 -17.32 5.06
C GLY A 220 13.40 -16.71 4.48
N LEU A 221 13.03 -15.49 4.86
CA LEU A 221 11.91 -14.77 4.21
C LEU A 221 12.29 -14.27 2.80
N ILE A 222 13.58 -14.03 2.57
CA ILE A 222 14.17 -13.86 1.25
C ILE A 222 15.11 -15.03 1.00
N ASP A 223 14.86 -15.81 -0.05
CA ASP A 223 15.72 -16.95 -0.41
C ASP A 223 16.90 -16.57 -1.32
N ASP A 224 17.74 -17.56 -1.66
CA ASP A 224 18.96 -17.37 -2.45
C ASP A 224 18.69 -16.90 -3.89
N ILE A 225 17.45 -17.01 -4.39
CA ILE A 225 17.03 -16.50 -5.70
C ILE A 225 16.06 -15.32 -5.57
N TYR A 226 16.02 -14.69 -4.40
CA TYR A 226 15.28 -13.46 -4.08
C TYR A 226 13.75 -13.57 -4.11
N ASN A 227 13.18 -14.78 -4.05
CA ASN A 227 11.75 -14.87 -3.75
C ASN A 227 11.50 -14.28 -2.36
N VAL A 228 10.39 -13.56 -2.20
CA VAL A 228 10.00 -12.95 -0.93
C VAL A 228 8.72 -13.60 -0.43
N TYR A 229 8.85 -14.34 0.66
CA TYR A 229 7.77 -15.09 1.31
C TYR A 229 7.01 -14.23 2.33
N ASP A 230 5.89 -14.72 2.84
CA ASP A 230 4.94 -13.89 3.59
C ASP A 230 5.42 -13.56 5.01
N GLY A 231 5.94 -14.55 5.72
CA GLY A 231 6.33 -14.37 7.11
C GLY A 231 6.69 -15.66 7.82
N THR A 232 6.86 -15.54 9.14
CA THR A 232 7.29 -16.60 10.04
C THR A 232 6.79 -16.31 11.46
N ASP A 233 6.82 -17.28 12.37
CA ASP A 233 6.23 -17.14 13.71
C ASP A 233 7.29 -17.28 14.82
N GLU A 234 7.30 -16.34 15.77
CA GLU A 234 8.29 -16.33 16.85
C GLU A 234 8.09 -17.44 17.88
N LEU A 235 6.89 -18.02 18.00
CA LEU A 235 6.60 -19.15 18.89
C LEU A 235 7.34 -20.42 18.47
N ILE A 236 7.67 -20.53 17.19
CA ILE A 236 8.51 -21.60 16.63
C ILE A 236 9.95 -21.12 16.35
N ASN A 237 10.37 -20.04 17.00
CA ASN A 237 11.67 -19.39 16.80
C ASN A 237 11.97 -19.09 15.32
N CYS A 238 10.93 -18.75 14.56
CA CYS A 238 10.99 -18.44 13.13
C CYS A 238 11.61 -19.54 12.25
N THR A 239 11.45 -20.81 12.65
CA THR A 239 12.02 -21.97 11.92
C THR A 239 11.15 -22.48 10.78
N GLY A 240 9.90 -21.99 10.68
CA GLY A 240 8.97 -22.27 9.57
C GLY A 240 8.62 -20.99 8.83
N VAL A 241 8.65 -21.04 7.51
CA VAL A 241 8.33 -19.90 6.63
C VAL A 241 7.01 -20.15 5.93
N ASP A 242 6.11 -19.17 5.97
CA ASP A 242 4.93 -19.14 5.12
C ASP A 242 5.34 -18.70 3.71
N HIS A 243 5.32 -19.64 2.76
CA HIS A 243 5.80 -19.43 1.39
C HIS A 243 4.77 -18.77 0.45
N HIS A 244 3.66 -18.23 0.97
CA HIS A 244 2.80 -17.37 0.16
C HIS A 244 3.63 -16.19 -0.37
N GLN A 245 3.42 -15.87 -1.65
CA GLN A 245 4.11 -14.78 -2.33
C GLN A 245 3.10 -13.74 -2.76
N TRP A 246 3.39 -12.49 -2.42
CA TRP A 246 2.55 -11.33 -2.69
C TRP A 246 3.35 -10.26 -3.40
N SER A 247 2.76 -9.61 -4.42
CA SER A 247 3.53 -8.69 -5.28
C SER A 247 4.17 -7.54 -4.49
N TYR A 248 3.44 -7.03 -3.49
CA TYR A 248 3.90 -5.95 -2.62
C TYR A 248 5.10 -6.35 -1.73
N ASN A 249 5.28 -7.64 -1.39
CA ASN A 249 6.39 -8.08 -0.55
C ASN A 249 7.70 -7.99 -1.35
N VAL A 250 7.75 -8.52 -2.57
CA VAL A 250 8.94 -8.33 -3.41
C VAL A 250 9.12 -6.86 -3.80
N GLY A 251 8.02 -6.14 -4.07
CA GLY A 251 8.06 -4.73 -4.44
C GLY A 251 8.66 -3.82 -3.37
N VAL A 252 8.31 -4.02 -2.09
CA VAL A 252 8.77 -3.17 -0.98
C VAL A 252 10.29 -3.30 -0.78
N PHE A 253 10.83 -4.53 -0.87
CA PHE A 253 12.27 -4.77 -0.78
C PHE A 253 13.00 -4.35 -2.05
N LEU A 254 12.40 -4.51 -3.23
CA LEU A 254 12.98 -4.06 -4.50
C LEU A 254 13.22 -2.55 -4.46
N TYR A 255 12.21 -1.78 -4.07
CA TYR A 255 12.36 -0.33 -4.01
C TYR A 255 13.35 0.10 -2.93
N GLY A 256 13.29 -0.45 -1.71
CA GLY A 256 14.29 -0.17 -0.68
C GLY A 256 15.72 -0.50 -1.11
N SER A 257 15.93 -1.62 -1.81
CA SER A 257 17.25 -2.03 -2.33
C SER A 257 17.75 -1.08 -3.41
N SER A 258 16.87 -0.64 -4.31
CA SER A 258 17.21 0.34 -5.34
C SER A 258 17.63 1.69 -4.75
N VAL A 259 16.97 2.10 -3.65
CA VAL A 259 17.33 3.32 -2.91
C VAL A 259 18.70 3.16 -2.25
N MET A 260 19.00 2.00 -1.66
CA MET A 260 20.34 1.71 -1.12
C MET A 260 21.42 1.65 -2.22
N GLN A 261 21.09 1.09 -3.38
CA GLN A 261 21.97 1.09 -4.54
C GLN A 261 22.29 2.54 -4.97
N ASN A 262 21.27 3.40 -5.02
CA ASN A 262 21.44 4.81 -5.32
C ASN A 262 22.28 5.54 -4.26
N TYR A 263 21.95 5.36 -2.98
CA TYR A 263 22.63 5.99 -1.85
C TYR A 263 24.12 5.65 -1.80
N THR A 264 24.47 4.40 -2.09
CA THR A 264 25.87 3.91 -2.10
C THR A 264 26.60 4.18 -3.42
N ASN A 265 25.97 4.85 -4.38
CA ASN A 265 26.47 5.03 -5.75
C ASN A 265 26.93 3.70 -6.39
N ALA A 266 26.19 2.63 -6.12
CA ALA A 266 26.51 1.29 -6.58
C ALA A 266 26.08 1.09 -8.03
N SER A 267 27.01 1.31 -8.96
CA SER A 267 26.85 0.96 -10.38
C SER A 267 27.62 -0.30 -10.80
N ASP A 268 28.50 -0.80 -9.93
CA ASP A 268 29.27 -2.02 -10.15
C ASP A 268 28.39 -3.27 -9.99
N VAL A 269 28.54 -4.22 -10.92
CA VAL A 269 27.81 -5.49 -10.92
C VAL A 269 28.16 -6.37 -9.73
N ASP A 270 29.34 -6.18 -9.14
CA ASP A 270 29.80 -6.89 -7.95
C ASP A 270 29.34 -6.22 -6.64
N ASN A 271 28.70 -5.05 -6.70
CA ASN A 271 28.18 -4.40 -5.52
C ASN A 271 26.93 -5.13 -5.00
N ILE A 272 26.89 -5.37 -3.69
CA ILE A 272 25.80 -6.12 -3.05
C ILE A 272 24.41 -5.51 -3.29
N TRP A 273 24.27 -4.18 -3.29
CA TRP A 273 22.98 -3.54 -3.53
C TRP A 273 22.57 -3.57 -5.00
N PHE A 274 23.53 -3.60 -5.93
CA PHE A 274 23.25 -3.88 -7.34
C PHE A 274 22.72 -5.31 -7.50
N ILE A 275 23.40 -6.30 -6.91
CA ILE A 275 23.02 -7.72 -6.98
C ILE A 275 21.62 -7.91 -6.38
N ARG A 276 21.38 -7.41 -5.16
CA ARG A 276 20.08 -7.49 -4.48
C ARG A 276 18.94 -6.86 -5.28
N THR A 277 19.16 -5.67 -5.83
CA THR A 277 18.14 -4.96 -6.63
C THR A 277 17.78 -5.73 -7.90
N ASN A 278 18.78 -6.21 -8.65
CA ASN A 278 18.51 -6.95 -9.89
C ASN A 278 17.92 -8.35 -9.62
N GLY A 279 18.35 -9.01 -8.54
CA GLY A 279 17.78 -10.28 -8.09
C GLY A 279 16.30 -10.16 -7.70
N LEU A 280 15.96 -9.16 -6.89
CA LEU A 280 14.57 -8.86 -6.54
C LEU A 280 13.74 -8.50 -7.77
N LEU A 281 14.30 -7.75 -8.73
CA LEU A 281 13.62 -7.45 -10.00
C LEU A 281 13.34 -8.73 -10.81
N GLU A 282 14.24 -9.70 -10.80
CA GLU A 282 14.01 -11.01 -11.42
C GLU A 282 12.88 -11.78 -10.72
N ALA A 283 12.88 -11.79 -9.39
CA ALA A 283 11.84 -12.46 -8.59
C ALA A 283 10.43 -11.90 -8.84
N THR A 284 10.32 -10.65 -9.33
CA THR A 284 9.01 -10.08 -9.71
C THR A 284 8.31 -10.85 -10.83
N THR A 285 9.03 -11.66 -11.62
CA THR A 285 8.46 -12.44 -12.73
C THR A 285 7.30 -13.34 -12.34
N THR A 286 7.27 -13.81 -11.09
CA THR A 286 6.14 -14.56 -10.51
C THR A 286 4.80 -13.83 -10.65
N PHE A 287 4.80 -12.49 -10.71
CA PHE A 287 3.61 -11.63 -10.74
C PHE A 287 3.30 -11.06 -12.13
N PHE A 288 3.90 -11.59 -13.19
CA PHE A 288 3.65 -11.14 -14.56
C PHE A 288 3.40 -12.30 -15.52
N SER A 289 2.64 -12.03 -16.57
CA SER A 289 2.35 -13.01 -17.63
C SER A 289 1.58 -14.24 -17.14
N PRO A 290 0.39 -14.08 -16.54
CA PRO A 290 -0.40 -15.20 -16.00
C PRO A 290 -0.77 -16.24 -17.08
N PHE A 291 -0.84 -15.81 -18.34
CA PHE A 291 -1.14 -16.65 -19.49
C PHE A 291 -0.24 -16.31 -20.67
N LYS A 292 -0.08 -17.25 -21.60
CA LYS A 292 0.75 -17.08 -22.82
C LYS A 292 0.34 -15.89 -23.69
N ASN A 293 -0.94 -15.49 -23.66
CA ASN A 293 -1.49 -14.37 -24.40
C ASN A 293 -1.56 -13.07 -23.57
N ALA A 294 -1.06 -13.07 -22.33
CA ALA A 294 -1.09 -11.94 -21.41
C ALA A 294 0.32 -11.48 -21.02
N THR A 295 1.23 -11.39 -21.99
CA THR A 295 2.65 -11.08 -21.78
C THR A 295 2.85 -9.77 -21.01
N ASN A 296 3.69 -9.79 -19.97
CA ASN A 296 4.08 -8.67 -19.12
C ASN A 296 2.92 -8.00 -18.35
N ILE A 297 1.72 -8.59 -18.33
CA ILE A 297 0.60 -8.05 -17.55
C ILE A 297 0.70 -8.53 -16.11
N MET A 298 0.65 -7.58 -15.18
CA MET A 298 0.72 -7.81 -13.73
C MET A 298 -0.53 -8.54 -13.20
N PHE A 299 -0.32 -9.49 -12.30
CA PHE A 299 -1.39 -10.22 -11.59
C PHE A 299 -0.94 -10.66 -10.19
N GLU A 300 -1.88 -10.89 -9.26
CA GLU A 300 -1.60 -11.54 -7.98
C GLU A 300 -1.58 -13.07 -8.11
N ALA A 301 -0.38 -13.65 -8.08
CA ALA A 301 -0.18 -15.08 -8.34
C ALA A 301 -0.95 -16.01 -7.39
N ALA A 302 -1.06 -15.63 -6.11
CA ALA A 302 -1.69 -16.46 -5.09
C ALA A 302 -3.22 -16.50 -5.20
N CYS A 303 -3.86 -15.42 -5.68
CA CYS A 303 -5.32 -15.28 -5.56
C CYS A 303 -6.07 -14.89 -6.85
N GLU A 304 -5.41 -14.22 -7.82
CA GLU A 304 -6.10 -13.60 -8.94
C GLU A 304 -6.59 -14.63 -9.97
N ILE A 305 -5.83 -15.71 -10.20
CA ILE A 305 -6.24 -16.78 -11.14
C ILE A 305 -7.47 -17.54 -10.62
N ASN A 306 -7.58 -17.71 -9.30
CA ASN A 306 -8.66 -18.46 -8.67
C ASN A 306 -9.82 -17.57 -8.22
N HIS A 307 -9.79 -16.27 -8.52
CA HIS A 307 -10.82 -15.29 -8.17
C HIS A 307 -11.17 -15.26 -6.67
N ASN A 308 -10.19 -15.45 -5.80
CA ASN A 308 -10.38 -15.51 -4.35
C ASN A 308 -9.60 -14.42 -3.59
N CYS A 309 -9.20 -13.35 -4.29
CA CYS A 309 -8.55 -12.22 -3.63
C CYS A 309 -9.48 -11.53 -2.63
N ASN A 310 -8.98 -11.27 -1.42
CA ASN A 310 -9.69 -10.44 -0.44
C ASN A 310 -9.47 -8.93 -0.68
N VAL A 311 -10.14 -8.09 0.12
CA VAL A 311 -10.09 -6.62 -0.03
C VAL A 311 -8.67 -6.05 -0.02
N ASP A 312 -7.80 -6.55 0.86
CA ASP A 312 -6.42 -6.09 0.96
C ASP A 312 -5.60 -6.50 -0.26
N GLN A 313 -5.79 -7.74 -0.72
CA GLN A 313 -5.06 -8.32 -1.85
C GLN A 313 -5.41 -7.61 -3.18
N LEU A 314 -6.62 -7.08 -3.31
CA LEU A 314 -7.07 -6.33 -4.48
C LEU A 314 -6.32 -5.00 -4.68
N SER A 315 -5.55 -4.54 -3.69
CA SER A 315 -4.75 -3.31 -3.76
C SER A 315 -3.24 -3.56 -3.99
N LYS A 316 -2.75 -4.80 -3.90
CA LYS A 316 -1.31 -5.11 -3.89
C LYS A 316 -0.59 -4.71 -5.19
N LYS A 317 -1.24 -4.86 -6.35
CA LYS A 317 -0.73 -4.41 -7.65
C LYS A 317 -0.45 -2.91 -7.70
N ALA A 318 -1.20 -2.11 -6.96
CA ALA A 318 -0.99 -0.68 -6.87
C ALA A 318 0.40 -0.34 -6.31
N TYR A 319 0.79 -1.01 -5.24
CA TYR A 319 2.06 -0.77 -4.56
C TYR A 319 3.22 -1.31 -5.38
N MET A 320 3.04 -2.46 -6.00
CA MET A 320 4.01 -3.00 -6.94
C MET A 320 4.28 -2.03 -8.10
N ALA A 321 3.23 -1.46 -8.72
CA ALA A 321 3.39 -0.47 -9.78
C ALA A 321 4.13 0.79 -9.30
N ARG A 322 3.73 1.34 -8.15
CA ARG A 322 4.41 2.48 -7.49
C ARG A 322 5.89 2.21 -7.25
N TRP A 323 6.21 1.07 -6.67
CA TRP A 323 7.58 0.73 -6.28
C TRP A 323 8.46 0.32 -7.46
N LEU A 324 7.91 -0.26 -8.53
CA LEU A 324 8.61 -0.42 -9.79
C LEU A 324 8.98 0.93 -10.41
N ALA A 325 8.03 1.88 -10.46
CA ALA A 325 8.30 3.23 -10.92
C ALA A 325 9.44 3.89 -10.12
N GLY A 326 9.35 3.85 -8.77
CA GLY A 326 10.40 4.34 -7.88
C GLY A 326 11.76 3.67 -8.12
N THR A 327 11.76 2.35 -8.30
CA THR A 327 12.97 1.55 -8.58
C THR A 327 13.65 1.98 -9.87
N SER A 328 12.88 2.23 -10.93
CA SER A 328 13.43 2.66 -12.23
C SER A 328 14.17 3.99 -12.17
N MET A 329 13.76 4.87 -11.23
CA MET A 329 14.41 6.16 -11.01
C MET A 329 15.65 6.06 -10.11
N MET A 330 15.64 5.15 -9.13
CA MET A 330 16.75 5.00 -8.18
C MET A 330 17.89 4.13 -8.74
N ALA A 331 17.55 3.09 -9.50
CA ALA A 331 18.47 2.16 -10.13
C ALA A 331 18.22 2.12 -11.64
N THR A 332 18.80 3.08 -12.37
CA THR A 332 18.50 3.33 -13.80
C THR A 332 18.81 2.13 -14.72
N ASN A 333 19.68 1.20 -14.29
CA ASN A 333 19.91 -0.08 -14.99
C ASN A 333 18.65 -0.95 -15.11
N THR A 334 17.64 -0.73 -14.26
CA THR A 334 16.38 -1.50 -14.25
C THR A 334 15.30 -0.91 -15.16
N ALA A 335 15.47 0.35 -15.61
CA ALA A 335 14.40 1.13 -16.24
C ALA A 335 13.81 0.48 -17.50
N GLY A 336 14.64 -0.17 -18.33
CA GLY A 336 14.17 -0.83 -19.54
C GLY A 336 13.20 -1.98 -19.27
N ARG A 337 13.55 -2.90 -18.35
CA ARG A 337 12.69 -4.03 -17.97
C ARG A 337 11.42 -3.53 -17.28
N ILE A 338 11.57 -2.62 -16.32
CA ILE A 338 10.44 -2.06 -15.58
C ILE A 338 9.45 -1.34 -16.52
N GLY A 339 9.95 -0.53 -17.44
CA GLY A 339 9.12 0.17 -18.42
C GLY A 339 8.28 -0.79 -19.26
N ALA A 340 8.85 -1.93 -19.69
CA ALA A 340 8.11 -2.95 -20.44
C ALA A 340 6.97 -3.58 -19.61
N LEU A 341 7.20 -3.84 -18.32
CA LEU A 341 6.22 -4.41 -17.39
C LEU A 341 5.07 -3.42 -17.10
N LEU A 342 5.41 -2.16 -16.79
CA LEU A 342 4.44 -1.11 -16.49
C LEU A 342 3.57 -0.77 -17.71
N ARG A 343 4.17 -0.64 -18.90
CA ARG A 343 3.43 -0.34 -20.13
C ARG A 343 2.39 -1.40 -20.48
N ALA A 344 2.78 -2.67 -20.45
CA ALA A 344 1.86 -3.77 -20.73
C ALA A 344 0.74 -3.84 -19.68
N SER A 345 1.08 -3.66 -18.41
CA SER A 345 0.11 -3.68 -17.32
C SER A 345 -0.87 -2.50 -17.38
N ALA A 346 -0.40 -1.30 -17.67
CA ALA A 346 -1.24 -0.11 -17.81
C ALA A 346 -2.22 -0.23 -18.99
N ALA A 347 -1.76 -0.77 -20.12
CA ALA A 347 -2.64 -1.05 -21.26
C ALA A 347 -3.73 -2.07 -20.90
N GLY A 348 -3.39 -3.16 -20.21
CA GLY A 348 -4.36 -4.14 -19.70
C GLY A 348 -5.35 -3.53 -18.69
N ALA A 349 -4.86 -2.69 -17.78
CA ALA A 349 -5.69 -2.00 -16.80
C ALA A 349 -6.71 -1.06 -17.48
N ALA A 350 -6.27 -0.25 -18.45
CA ALA A 350 -7.16 0.65 -19.19
C ALA A 350 -8.30 -0.11 -19.89
N LEU A 351 -8.03 -1.26 -20.49
CA LEU A 351 -9.05 -2.12 -21.11
C LEU A 351 -10.06 -2.67 -20.09
N ALA A 352 -9.61 -2.94 -18.85
CA ALA A 352 -10.47 -3.35 -17.75
C ALA A 352 -11.26 -2.18 -17.11
N CYS A 353 -11.01 -0.93 -17.50
CA CYS A 353 -11.70 0.28 -17.04
C CYS A 353 -12.84 0.69 -17.98
N THR A 354 -13.80 -0.22 -18.11
CA THR A 354 -14.98 -0.11 -18.99
C THR A 354 -16.30 -0.34 -18.23
N GLY A 355 -16.25 -0.46 -16.90
CA GLY A 355 -17.38 -0.84 -16.07
C GLY A 355 -18.15 0.33 -15.46
N GLY A 356 -19.17 -0.03 -14.67
CA GLY A 356 -19.91 0.88 -13.80
C GLY A 356 -20.84 1.88 -14.53
N PRO A 357 -21.63 2.67 -13.79
CA PRO A 357 -22.53 3.67 -14.38
C PRO A 357 -21.81 4.78 -15.15
N ASP A 358 -20.53 4.99 -14.85
CA ASP A 358 -19.67 5.99 -15.48
C ASP A 358 -18.88 5.45 -16.69
N ASN A 359 -19.06 4.16 -17.03
CA ASN A 359 -18.43 3.46 -18.14
C ASN A 359 -16.88 3.50 -18.12
N ARG A 360 -16.30 3.79 -16.96
CA ARG A 360 -14.84 3.93 -16.74
C ARG A 360 -14.38 3.30 -15.43
N THR A 361 -15.28 2.66 -14.68
CA THR A 361 -14.93 1.95 -13.45
C THR A 361 -13.96 0.81 -13.76
N CYS A 362 -12.82 0.79 -13.08
CA CYS A 362 -11.77 -0.21 -13.28
C CYS A 362 -12.02 -1.55 -12.60
N GLY A 363 -11.77 -2.64 -13.34
CA GLY A 363 -11.72 -4.01 -12.87
C GLY A 363 -10.36 -4.42 -12.32
N PHE A 364 -10.26 -5.67 -11.84
CA PHE A 364 -9.02 -6.21 -11.28
C PHE A 364 -8.24 -7.08 -12.27
N HIS A 365 -8.90 -7.91 -13.07
CA HIS A 365 -8.25 -8.91 -13.95
C HIS A 365 -7.78 -8.30 -15.28
N TRP A 366 -6.68 -7.54 -15.25
CA TRP A 366 -6.15 -6.79 -16.40
C TRP A 366 -5.79 -7.65 -17.61
N TYR A 367 -5.45 -8.92 -17.39
CA TYR A 367 -5.12 -9.86 -18.46
C TYR A 367 -6.33 -10.30 -19.30
N THR A 368 -7.56 -10.01 -18.85
CA THR A 368 -8.79 -10.35 -19.59
C THR A 368 -9.14 -9.31 -20.65
N GLY A 369 -8.64 -8.08 -20.51
CA GLY A 369 -8.95 -6.96 -21.39
C GLY A 369 -10.41 -6.48 -21.32
N VAL A 370 -11.17 -6.85 -20.29
CA VAL A 370 -12.57 -6.44 -20.09
C VAL A 370 -12.85 -6.16 -18.60
N PHE A 371 -13.88 -5.37 -18.31
CA PHE A 371 -14.36 -5.23 -16.94
C PHE A 371 -14.91 -6.57 -16.42
N ASP A 372 -14.46 -6.97 -15.24
CA ASP A 372 -14.68 -8.28 -14.63
C ASP A 372 -15.80 -8.28 -13.57
N GLY A 373 -16.44 -7.13 -13.34
CA GLY A 373 -17.44 -6.96 -12.29
C GLY A 373 -16.85 -6.71 -10.89
N SER A 374 -15.52 -6.79 -10.72
CA SER A 374 -14.83 -6.51 -9.47
C SER A 374 -14.49 -5.02 -9.39
N THR A 375 -14.93 -4.33 -8.34
CA THR A 375 -14.61 -2.91 -8.15
C THR A 375 -14.49 -2.56 -6.67
N GLY A 376 -13.70 -1.53 -6.38
CA GLY A 376 -13.40 -1.10 -5.03
C GLY A 376 -12.16 -0.22 -4.98
N LEU A 377 -11.76 0.14 -3.76
CA LEU A 377 -10.61 1.00 -3.48
C LEU A 377 -9.33 0.46 -4.13
N GLY A 378 -8.96 -0.80 -3.84
CA GLY A 378 -7.79 -1.45 -4.41
C GLY A 378 -7.74 -1.48 -5.95
N GLN A 379 -8.87 -1.71 -6.62
CA GLN A 379 -8.94 -1.76 -8.08
C GLN A 379 -8.74 -0.37 -8.70
N GLN A 380 -9.43 0.65 -8.19
CA GLN A 380 -9.25 2.03 -8.69
C GLN A 380 -7.84 2.54 -8.39
N LEU A 381 -7.33 2.24 -7.19
CA LEU A 381 -5.96 2.59 -6.78
C LEU A 381 -4.93 1.93 -7.69
N SER A 382 -5.07 0.62 -7.95
CA SER A 382 -4.14 -0.12 -8.83
C SER A 382 -4.12 0.43 -10.26
N ALA A 383 -5.28 0.77 -10.82
CA ALA A 383 -5.37 1.37 -12.15
C ALA A 383 -4.71 2.75 -12.19
N MET A 384 -5.00 3.62 -11.23
CA MET A 384 -4.37 4.95 -11.13
C MET A 384 -2.84 4.83 -11.03
N GLU A 385 -2.36 3.95 -10.15
CA GLU A 385 -0.92 3.75 -9.90
C GLU A 385 -0.16 3.27 -11.13
N VAL A 386 -0.69 2.28 -11.86
CA VAL A 386 0.00 1.75 -13.04
C VAL A 386 -0.03 2.74 -14.22
N MET A 387 -1.09 3.53 -14.36
CA MET A 387 -1.19 4.55 -15.41
C MET A 387 -0.23 5.71 -15.13
N ARG A 388 -0.28 6.30 -13.92
CA ARG A 388 0.59 7.42 -13.56
C ARG A 388 2.07 7.03 -13.54
N ALA A 389 2.38 5.77 -13.25
CA ALA A 389 3.75 5.23 -13.32
C ALA A 389 4.39 5.34 -14.72
N LEU A 390 3.63 5.51 -15.79
CA LEU A 390 4.22 5.71 -17.13
C LEU A 390 4.89 7.09 -17.30
N LEU A 391 4.61 8.05 -16.43
CA LEU A 391 5.20 9.40 -16.43
C LEU A 391 6.59 9.47 -15.77
N VAL A 392 7.19 8.34 -15.38
CA VAL A 392 8.51 8.30 -14.69
C VAL A 392 9.62 9.09 -15.38
N ASN A 393 9.62 9.15 -16.72
CA ASN A 393 10.64 9.89 -17.47
C ASN A 393 10.36 11.40 -17.59
N GLU A 394 9.16 11.83 -17.19
CA GLU A 394 8.69 13.22 -17.27
C GLU A 394 8.59 13.88 -15.90
N THR A 395 8.87 13.13 -14.82
CA THR A 395 8.83 13.63 -13.45
C THR A 395 10.22 13.64 -12.80
N ALA A 396 10.39 14.47 -11.77
CA ALA A 396 11.60 14.48 -10.98
C ALA A 396 11.65 13.25 -10.05
N PRO A 397 12.81 12.63 -9.85
CA PRO A 397 12.96 11.54 -8.88
C PRO A 397 12.79 12.05 -7.44
N PRO A 398 12.54 11.15 -6.47
CA PRO A 398 12.58 11.47 -5.05
C PRO A 398 13.79 12.35 -4.69
N MET A 399 13.55 13.51 -4.10
CA MET A 399 14.60 14.46 -3.78
C MET A 399 15.28 14.12 -2.45
N THR A 400 16.48 14.64 -2.25
CA THR A 400 17.19 14.63 -0.96
C THR A 400 16.96 15.95 -0.24
N LEU A 401 17.13 15.98 1.08
CA LEU A 401 16.87 17.17 1.92
C LEU A 401 17.44 18.50 1.35
N PRO A 402 18.68 18.58 0.83
CA PRO A 402 19.20 19.84 0.28
C PRO A 402 18.48 20.35 -0.99
N ASN A 403 17.71 19.50 -1.65
CA ASN A 403 17.10 19.77 -2.96
C ASN A 403 15.57 19.95 -2.88
N VAL A 404 14.95 19.69 -1.73
CA VAL A 404 13.50 19.83 -1.56
C VAL A 404 13.11 21.30 -1.42
N VAL A 405 12.09 21.71 -2.17
CA VAL A 405 11.44 23.01 -1.99
C VAL A 405 10.32 22.87 -0.96
N ILE A 406 10.56 23.37 0.25
CA ILE A 406 9.57 23.35 1.33
C ILE A 406 8.46 24.36 1.05
N ARG A 407 7.21 23.89 1.07
CA ARG A 407 6.01 24.70 0.84
C ARG A 407 5.17 24.68 2.11
N GLY A 408 4.67 25.83 2.55
CA GLY A 408 3.69 25.87 3.64
C GLY A 408 2.32 25.36 3.19
N ALA A 409 1.49 24.92 4.14
CA ALA A 409 0.10 24.59 3.88
C ALA A 409 -0.64 25.75 3.16
N PRO A 410 -1.55 25.45 2.21
CA PRO A 410 -2.42 26.45 1.64
C PRO A 410 -3.17 27.22 2.73
N GLY A 411 -3.23 28.56 2.62
CA GLY A 411 -3.72 29.44 3.70
C GLY A 411 -5.18 29.26 4.13
N ASN A 412 -5.96 28.43 3.42
CA ASN A 412 -7.35 28.11 3.75
C ASN A 412 -7.51 26.75 4.45
N LEU A 413 -6.42 25.99 4.64
CA LEU A 413 -6.48 24.71 5.33
C LEU A 413 -6.30 24.94 6.83
N THR A 414 -7.37 24.66 7.58
CA THR A 414 -7.28 24.47 9.02
C THR A 414 -7.09 22.99 9.30
N ALA A 415 -6.20 22.66 10.23
CA ALA A 415 -6.06 21.28 10.64
C ALA A 415 -7.42 20.71 11.10
N PRO A 416 -7.84 19.56 10.56
CA PRO A 416 -9.09 18.95 10.97
C PRO A 416 -9.00 18.53 12.45
N PRO A 417 -10.12 18.56 13.19
CA PRO A 417 -10.14 17.98 14.53
C PRO A 417 -9.71 16.51 14.46
N PRO A 418 -9.06 15.98 15.51
CA PRO A 418 -8.70 14.57 15.57
C PRO A 418 -9.94 13.72 15.27
N ALA A 419 -9.78 12.73 14.40
CA ALA A 419 -10.84 11.78 14.13
C ALA A 419 -11.24 11.09 15.45
N ASN A 420 -12.53 11.05 15.76
CA ASN A 420 -13.12 10.28 16.86
C ASN A 420 -13.98 9.11 16.33
N PRO A 421 -13.43 8.19 15.52
CA PRO A 421 -14.18 7.00 15.13
C PRO A 421 -14.34 6.06 16.33
N SER A 422 -15.43 5.29 16.33
CA SER A 422 -15.59 4.13 17.20
C SER A 422 -14.53 3.08 16.85
N GLU A 423 -14.00 2.38 17.85
CA GLU A 423 -13.10 1.26 17.66
C GLU A 423 -13.72 0.25 16.66
N THR A 424 -12.87 -0.31 15.82
CA THR A 424 -13.27 -1.35 14.88
C THR A 424 -13.53 -2.64 15.65
N GLU A 425 -14.72 -3.24 15.51
CA GLU A 425 -15.13 -4.40 16.33
C GLU A 425 -14.64 -5.76 15.79
N ALA A 426 -14.05 -5.81 14.59
CA ALA A 426 -13.61 -7.04 13.93
C ALA A 426 -12.10 -7.06 13.69
N ALA A 427 -11.43 -8.09 14.20
CA ALA A 427 -9.99 -8.29 14.07
C ALA A 427 -9.66 -8.79 12.66
N ARG A 428 -8.55 -8.30 12.08
CA ARG A 428 -8.05 -8.81 10.80
C ARG A 428 -7.66 -10.29 10.97
N PRO A 429 -8.17 -11.21 10.12
CA PRO A 429 -7.84 -12.63 10.27
C PRO A 429 -6.35 -12.87 9.98
N LEU A 430 -5.72 -13.69 10.83
CA LEU A 430 -4.38 -14.25 10.56
C LEU A 430 -4.49 -15.29 9.44
N HIS A 431 -3.69 -15.15 8.39
CA HIS A 431 -3.73 -15.96 7.15
C HIS A 431 -5.10 -15.97 6.48
N ASP A 432 -5.47 -14.97 5.68
CA ASP A 432 -6.55 -14.94 4.65
C ASP A 432 -7.90 -15.63 4.97
N GLY A 433 -8.19 -15.97 6.23
CA GLY A 433 -9.19 -16.98 6.61
C GLY A 433 -8.88 -18.43 6.18
N ALA A 434 -7.69 -18.74 5.63
CA ALA A 434 -7.30 -20.07 5.18
C ALA A 434 -6.22 -20.68 6.11
N PRO A 435 -6.40 -21.90 6.63
CA PRO A 435 -5.36 -22.56 7.40
C PRO A 435 -4.12 -22.80 6.51
N PRO A 436 -2.90 -22.73 7.05
CA PRO A 436 -1.69 -23.04 6.29
C PRO A 436 -1.80 -24.45 5.67
N PRO A 437 -1.15 -24.71 4.51
CA PRO A 437 -1.12 -26.03 3.91
C PRO A 437 -0.67 -27.03 4.97
N THR A 438 -1.52 -28.02 5.26
CA THR A 438 -1.30 -29.00 6.32
C THR A 438 -0.15 -29.93 5.94
N GLY A 439 1.07 -29.52 6.30
CA GLY A 439 2.31 -30.29 6.15
C GLY A 439 3.02 -30.43 7.49
N MET A 440 2.65 -31.47 8.25
CA MET A 440 3.33 -32.04 9.42
C MET A 440 3.85 -31.10 10.52
N VAL A 441 3.04 -30.94 11.58
CA VAL A 441 3.55 -30.96 12.97
C VAL A 441 2.59 -31.81 13.81
N PRO A 442 3.02 -32.94 14.41
CA PRO A 442 2.17 -33.70 15.31
C PRO A 442 2.19 -33.06 16.70
N GLY A 443 1.01 -32.68 17.17
CA GLY A 443 0.74 -32.50 18.59
C GLY A 443 0.42 -31.07 19.01
N LEU A 444 -0.87 -30.75 19.02
CA LEU A 444 -1.52 -30.18 20.20
C LEU A 444 -3.02 -30.45 20.05
N ALA A 445 -3.55 -31.35 20.88
CA ALA A 445 -4.98 -31.62 20.94
C ALA A 445 -5.71 -30.39 21.49
N LEU A 446 -6.54 -29.77 20.66
CA LEU A 446 -7.52 -28.76 21.08
C LEU A 446 -8.50 -29.38 22.08
N LEU A 447 -8.34 -29.03 23.35
CA LEU A 447 -9.34 -29.25 24.40
C LEU A 447 -10.49 -28.25 24.19
N ILE A 448 -11.61 -28.74 23.66
CA ILE A 448 -12.89 -28.01 23.63
C ILE A 448 -13.53 -28.15 25.01
N PRO A 449 -13.96 -27.07 25.69
CA PRO A 449 -14.73 -27.20 26.92
C PRO A 449 -16.19 -27.49 26.55
N LEU A 450 -16.62 -28.72 26.81
CA LEU A 450 -18.02 -29.14 26.75
C LEU A 450 -18.73 -28.66 28.03
N THR A 451 -19.42 -27.53 27.97
CA THR A 451 -20.26 -27.05 29.09
C THR A 451 -21.59 -27.81 29.12
N ILE A 452 -21.70 -28.66 30.13
CA ILE A 452 -22.88 -29.46 30.51
C ILE A 452 -23.94 -28.52 31.11
N PHE A 453 -25.14 -28.48 30.52
CA PHE A 453 -26.37 -28.02 31.18
C PHE A 453 -27.25 -29.22 31.49
N LEU A 454 -27.19 -29.71 32.74
CA LEU A 454 -28.16 -30.66 33.29
C LEU A 454 -28.11 -30.59 34.83
N SER A 455 -28.93 -29.73 35.42
CA SER A 455 -29.43 -29.92 36.79
C SER A 455 -30.64 -29.03 37.06
N LEU A 456 -31.84 -29.59 36.84
CA LEU A 456 -33.08 -29.13 37.48
C LEU A 456 -33.82 -30.39 37.93
N VAL A 457 -33.55 -30.79 39.17
CA VAL A 457 -34.37 -31.77 39.91
C VAL A 457 -34.67 -31.22 41.29
N TRP A 458 -35.92 -30.81 41.43
CA TRP A 458 -36.83 -30.97 42.58
C TRP A 458 -36.52 -30.32 43.93
N THR A 459 -37.49 -29.53 44.41
CA THR A 459 -38.42 -29.78 45.54
C THR A 459 -39.31 -28.51 45.65
N CYS A 460 -40.57 -28.47 46.08
CA CYS A 460 -41.41 -29.32 46.93
C CYS A 460 -42.89 -28.84 46.85
N GLY A 461 -43.85 -29.75 47.03
CA GLY A 461 -44.96 -29.56 47.99
C GLY A 461 -46.27 -28.86 47.56
N LEU A 462 -47.34 -29.68 47.62
CA LEU A 462 -48.80 -29.40 47.68
C LEU A 462 -49.56 -29.17 46.37
#